data_AF-A0ABC8LGB6-F1
#
_entry.id   AF-A0ABC8LGB6-F1
#
_cell.length_a   1.000
_cell.length_b   1.000
_cell.length_c   1.000
_cell.angle_alpha   90.00
_cell.angle_beta   90.00
_cell.angle_gamma   90.00
#
_symmetry.space_group_name_H-M   'P 1'
#
loop_
_entity.id
_entity.type
_entity.pdbx_description
1 polymer ?
#
loop_
_entity_poly.entity_id
_entity_poly.type
_entity_poly.pdbx_seq_one_letter_code
_entity_poly.pdbx_strand_id
1 'polypeptide(L)' 'MATNKISFFLVLCLCVLLSSGSGEAALNPTGKKCPDPNGVDKKAKCYSYCKTKGFMGGSCHGPKGKYMCMCYEG' A
#
# COMPACT_ATOMS: atom_id res chain seq x y z
N MET A 1 -10.34 -8.37 44.87
CA MET A 1 -9.64 -7.41 43.97
C MET A 1 -9.10 -8.19 42.76
N ALA A 2 -10.00 -8.71 41.91
CA ALA A 2 -9.67 -9.65 40.81
C ALA A 2 -10.25 -9.16 39.46
N THR A 3 -10.43 -7.85 39.32
CA THR A 3 -11.09 -7.22 38.15
C THR A 3 -10.10 -6.50 37.23
N ASN A 4 -8.91 -6.11 37.71
CA ASN A 4 -7.94 -5.34 36.93
C ASN A 4 -7.00 -6.17 36.04
N LYS A 5 -6.92 -7.50 36.22
CA LYS A 5 -5.98 -8.35 35.46
C LYS A 5 -6.46 -8.68 34.04
N ILE A 6 -7.77 -8.78 33.84
CA ILE A 6 -8.36 -9.14 32.54
C ILE A 6 -8.34 -7.93 31.58
N SER A 7 -8.53 -6.73 32.13
CA SER A 7 -8.52 -5.49 31.34
C SER A 7 -7.16 -5.19 30.71
N PHE A 8 -6.06 -5.45 31.43
CA PHE A 8 -4.71 -5.27 30.90
C PHE A 8 -4.41 -6.18 29.70
N PHE A 9 -4.86 -7.44 29.76
CA PHE A 9 -4.66 -8.41 28.67
C PHE A 9 -5.41 -8.00 27.40
N LEU A 10 -6.62 -7.46 27.52
CA LEU A 10 -7.42 -7.01 26.38
C LEU A 10 -6.78 -5.80 25.68
N VAL A 11 -6.27 -4.83 26.45
CA VAL A 11 -5.59 -3.65 25.90
C VAL A 11 -4.30 -4.06 25.16
N LEU A 12 -3.52 -4.98 25.72
CA LEU A 12 -2.31 -5.49 25.07
C LEU A 12 -2.62 -6.22 23.76
N CYS A 13 -3.66 -7.07 23.72
CA CYS A 13 -4.08 -7.74 22.48
C CYS A 13 -4.53 -6.75 21.39
N LEU A 14 -5.26 -5.69 21.77
CA LEU A 14 -5.66 -4.65 20.83
C LEU A 14 -4.44 -3.88 20.26
N CYS A 15 -3.45 -3.56 21.09
CA CYS A 15 -2.25 -2.86 20.62
C CYS A 15 -1.40 -3.71 19.67
N VAL A 16 -1.32 -5.04 19.87
CA VAL A 16 -0.59 -5.93 18.96
C VAL A 16 -1.31 -6.07 17.61
N LEU A 17 -2.65 -6.14 17.61
CA LEU A 17 -3.42 -6.14 16.36
C LEU A 17 -3.26 -4.83 15.58
N LEU A 18 -3.25 -3.68 16.24
CA LEU A 18 -2.99 -2.40 15.57
C LEU A 18 -1.54 -2.27 15.06
N SER A 19 -0.57 -2.88 15.74
CA SER A 19 0.86 -2.82 15.35
C SER A 19 1.23 -3.79 14.23
N SER A 20 0.39 -4.81 13.96
CA SER A 20 0.53 -5.69 12.79
C SER A 20 0.03 -5.06 11.48
N GLY A 21 -0.46 -3.82 11.52
CA GLY A 21 -0.49 -2.93 10.37
C GLY A 21 0.92 -2.50 10.03
N SER A 22 1.72 -3.45 9.52
CA SER A 22 2.95 -3.17 8.80
C SER A 22 2.60 -2.16 7.71
N GLY A 23 2.89 -0.89 7.98
CA GLY A 23 2.84 0.19 7.01
C GLY A 23 3.96 0.03 5.99
N GLU A 24 3.98 -1.10 5.30
CA GLU A 24 4.30 -1.07 3.88
C GLU A 24 3.25 -0.11 3.32
N ALA A 25 3.65 1.13 3.04
CA ALA A 25 2.80 2.17 2.46
C ALA A 25 1.83 1.48 1.52
N ALA A 26 0.52 1.60 1.77
CA ALA A 26 -0.51 0.85 1.05
C ALA A 26 -0.43 1.21 -0.43
N LEU A 27 0.44 0.48 -1.13
CA LEU A 27 0.74 0.62 -2.53
C LEU A 27 -0.43 -0.03 -3.22
N ASN A 28 -1.51 0.73 -3.38
CA ASN A 28 -2.74 0.23 -3.98
C ASN A 28 -2.39 -0.17 -5.42
N PRO A 29 -2.32 -1.49 -5.72
CA PRO A 29 -2.09 -1.92 -7.07
C PRO A 29 -3.39 -1.62 -7.80
N THR A 30 -3.42 -0.56 -8.59
CA THR A 30 -4.63 -0.14 -9.31
C THR A 30 -4.96 -1.04 -10.49
N GLY A 31 -4.26 -2.17 -10.63
CA GLY A 31 -4.49 -3.18 -11.66
C GLY A 31 -4.12 -2.74 -13.08
N LYS A 32 -3.64 -1.52 -13.27
CA LYS A 32 -3.29 -1.01 -14.60
C LYS A 32 -1.93 -1.54 -15.02
N LYS A 33 -1.90 -2.35 -16.07
CA LYS A 33 -0.65 -2.87 -16.63
C LYS A 33 0.20 -1.73 -17.19
N CYS A 34 1.49 -1.74 -16.85
CA CYS A 34 2.44 -0.83 -17.43
C CYS A 34 2.79 -1.26 -18.86
N PRO A 35 2.76 -0.33 -19.82
CA PRO A 35 3.01 -0.66 -21.22
C PRO A 35 4.48 -1.00 -21.50
N ASP A 36 5.40 -0.61 -20.61
CA ASP A 36 6.82 -0.84 -20.78
C ASP A 36 7.24 -2.23 -20.25
N PRO A 37 7.92 -3.06 -21.07
CA PRO A 37 8.35 -4.39 -20.68
C PRO A 37 9.51 -4.40 -19.67
N ASN A 38 10.12 -3.25 -19.38
CA ASN A 38 11.15 -3.06 -18.36
C ASN A 38 10.62 -2.33 -17.12
N GLY A 39 9.32 -2.02 -17.07
CA GLY A 39 8.71 -1.41 -15.90
C GLY A 39 8.99 0.07 -15.74
N VAL A 40 9.42 0.73 -16.80
CA VAL A 40 9.59 2.19 -16.79
C VAL A 40 8.22 2.86 -16.94
N ASP A 41 7.90 3.82 -16.08
CA ASP A 41 6.71 4.65 -16.25
C ASP A 41 6.89 5.66 -17.40
N LYS A 42 6.83 5.15 -18.63
CA LYS A 42 6.97 5.94 -19.85
C LYS A 42 5.88 7.01 -19.90
N LYS A 43 6.32 8.26 -20.05
CA LYS A 43 5.47 9.46 -20.12
C LYS A 43 4.66 9.70 -18.84
N ALA A 44 5.12 9.21 -17.68
CA ALA A 44 4.43 9.40 -16.40
C ALA A 44 2.96 8.95 -16.44
N LYS A 45 2.65 7.86 -17.17
CA LYS A 45 1.28 7.37 -17.40
C LYS A 45 0.69 6.74 -16.14
N CYS A 46 1.50 6.03 -15.37
CA CYS A 46 1.10 5.49 -14.08
C CYS A 46 0.97 6.61 -13.06
N TYR A 47 1.97 7.49 -12.98
CA TYR A 47 1.93 8.66 -12.12
C TYR A 47 0.67 9.52 -12.34
N SER A 48 0.40 9.92 -13.59
CA SER A 48 -0.76 10.76 -13.93
C SER A 48 -2.08 10.05 -13.62
N TYR A 49 -2.15 8.75 -13.88
CA TYR A 49 -3.34 7.94 -13.56
C TYR A 49 -3.61 7.89 -12.04
N CYS A 50 -2.57 7.75 -11.23
CA CYS A 50 -2.73 7.76 -9.78
C CYS A 50 -3.15 9.14 -9.26
N LYS A 51 -2.58 10.22 -9.82
CA LYS A 51 -2.99 11.60 -9.50
C LYS A 51 -4.47 11.87 -9.79
N THR A 52 -5.00 11.39 -10.93
CA THR A 52 -6.42 11.58 -11.27
C THR A 52 -7.36 10.79 -10.37
N LYS A 53 -6.85 9.74 -9.70
CA LYS A 53 -7.57 8.95 -8.71
C LYS A 53 -7.48 9.52 -7.29
N GLY A 54 -6.75 10.61 -7.09
CA GLY A 54 -6.59 11.27 -5.78
C GLY A 54 -5.37 10.81 -4.97
N PHE A 55 -4.52 9.95 -5.53
CA PHE A 55 -3.27 9.53 -4.89
C PHE A 55 -2.15 10.59 -5.05
N MET A 56 -1.08 10.51 -4.26
CA MET A 56 0.07 11.42 -4.37
C MET A 56 0.84 11.23 -5.68
N GLY A 57 0.80 10.03 -6.26
CA GLY A 57 1.51 9.63 -7.47
C GLY A 57 1.50 8.12 -7.62
N GLY A 58 2.30 7.59 -8.53
CA GLY A 58 2.46 6.15 -8.67
C GLY A 58 3.60 5.78 -9.61
N SER A 59 3.98 4.51 -9.59
CA SER A 59 4.99 3.96 -10.50
C SER A 59 4.73 2.50 -10.85
N CYS A 60 5.47 2.02 -11.85
CA CYS A 60 5.37 0.66 -12.34
C CYS A 60 6.23 -0.29 -11.49
N HIS A 61 5.61 -1.29 -10.88
CA HIS A 61 6.24 -2.28 -10.02
C HIS A 61 5.83 -3.70 -10.43
N GLY A 62 6.71 -4.69 -10.21
CA GLY A 62 6.45 -6.09 -10.50
C GLY A 62 7.55 -6.78 -11.30
N PRO A 63 7.36 -8.07 -11.67
CA PRO A 63 8.35 -8.82 -12.42
C PRO A 63 8.36 -8.43 -13.91
N LYS A 64 9.48 -8.71 -14.59
CA LYS A 64 9.69 -8.38 -16.01
C LYS A 64 8.51 -8.81 -16.89
N GLY A 65 7.97 -7.89 -17.69
CA GLY A 65 6.79 -8.13 -18.55
C GLY A 65 5.44 -8.19 -17.84
N LYS A 66 5.40 -8.12 -16.50
CA LYS A 66 4.18 -8.11 -15.67
C LYS A 66 4.14 -6.90 -14.72
N TYR A 67 4.74 -5.79 -15.12
CA TYR A 67 4.71 -4.56 -14.34
C TYR A 67 3.30 -4.00 -14.24
N MET A 68 2.90 -3.64 -13.03
CA MET A 68 1.62 -3.02 -12.71
C MET A 68 1.84 -1.67 -12.06
N CYS A 69 0.93 -0.75 -12.32
CA CYS A 69 0.92 0.56 -11.72
C CYS A 69 0.48 0.47 -10.26
N MET A 70 1.37 0.89 -9.36
CA MET A 70 1.10 1.01 -7.93
C MET A 70 1.01 2.50 -7.57
N CYS A 71 -0.10 2.88 -6.93
CA CYS A 71 -0.31 4.26 -6.48
C CYS A 71 0.13 4.44 -5.03
N TYR A 72 0.72 5.60 -4.74
CA TYR A 72 1.20 5.99 -3.42
C TYR A 72 0.14 6.78 -2.65
N GLU A 73 -0.20 6.30 -1.46
CA GLU A 73 -0.98 7.06 -0.47
C GLU A 73 -0.05 8.01 0.32
N GLY A 74 -0.62 9.11 0.82
CA GLY A 74 0.09 10.21 1.48
C GLY A 74 -0.43 10.53 2.85
#